data_AF-A0A7C3S666-F1
#
_entry.id   AF-A0A7C3S666-F1
#
_cell.length_a   1.000
_cell.length_b   1.000
_cell.length_c   1.000
_cell.angle_alpha   90.00
_cell.angle_beta   90.00
_cell.angle_gamma   90.00
#
_symmetry.space_group_name_H-M   'P 1'
#
loop_
_entity.id
_entity.type
_entity.pdbx_description
1 polymer ?
#
loop_
_entity_poly.entity_id
_entity_poly.type
_entity_poly.pdbx_seq_one_letter_code
_entity_poly.pdbx_strand_id
1 'polypeptide(L)'
;MSNVHKCGGWVERVYGRRKRHIKVHFAVDVKTREVLAMYVTTDDIHDSEALPSIMADASRHRLIPETCMDGAYDSGKSYRLLKSWNKAYH
;
A
#
# COMPACT_ATOMS: atom_id res chain seq x y z
N MET A 1 14.28 24.51 11.31
CA MET A 1 13.12 23.60 11.49
C MET A 1 12.66 23.19 10.10
N SER A 2 12.93 21.95 9.68
CA SER A 2 12.48 21.44 8.39
C SER A 2 10.96 21.28 8.40
N ASN A 3 10.29 21.94 7.45
CA ASN A 3 8.84 21.89 7.29
C ASN A 3 8.46 20.51 6.73
N VAL A 4 8.30 19.52 7.60
CA VAL A 4 7.78 18.21 7.21
C VAL A 4 6.28 18.37 6.95
N HIS A 5 5.93 18.62 5.69
CA HIS A 5 4.55 18.68 5.26
C HIS A 5 3.91 17.30 5.44
N LYS A 6 2.97 17.17 6.38
CA LYS A 6 2.17 15.94 6.52
C LYS A 6 1.41 15.71 5.21
N CYS A 7 1.75 14.66 4.46
CA CYS A 7 1.11 14.30 3.19
C CYS A 7 -0.40 14.12 3.32
N GLY A 8 -0.89 13.69 4.50
CA GLY A 8 -2.31 13.45 4.76
C GLY A 8 -3.23 14.67 4.68
N GLY A 9 -2.70 15.90 4.64
CA GLY A 9 -3.50 17.12 4.51
C GLY A 9 -3.73 17.60 3.07
N TRP A 10 -3.41 16.80 2.04
CA TRP A 10 -3.50 17.26 0.64
C TRP A 10 -4.93 17.65 0.25
N VAL A 11 -5.92 16.86 0.66
CA VAL A 11 -7.33 17.14 0.38
C VAL A 11 -7.76 18.45 1.04
N GLU A 12 -7.37 18.67 2.30
CA GLU A 12 -7.65 19.92 3.02
C GLU A 12 -6.95 21.11 2.38
N ARG A 13 -5.72 20.95 1.88
CA ARG A 13 -4.97 22.01 1.18
C ARG A 13 -5.61 22.39 -0.16
N VAL A 14 -6.07 21.40 -0.93
CA VAL A 14 -6.67 21.63 -2.24
C VAL A 14 -8.09 22.19 -2.12
N TYR A 15 -8.88 21.70 -1.16
CA TYR A 15 -10.31 22.00 -1.09
C TYR A 15 -10.73 22.89 0.09
N GLY A 16 -9.81 23.28 0.97
CA GLY A 16 -10.08 24.14 2.14
C GLY A 16 -10.96 23.51 3.22
N ARG A 17 -11.32 22.23 3.07
CA ARG A 17 -12.15 21.47 4.00
C ARG A 17 -11.81 19.98 3.93
N ARG A 18 -12.02 19.26 5.03
CA ARG A 18 -11.94 17.80 5.05
C ARG A 18 -13.02 17.22 4.14
N LYS A 19 -12.61 16.40 3.17
CA LYS A 19 -13.51 15.64 2.30
C LYS A 19 -13.12 14.16 2.36
N ARG A 20 -14.13 13.29 2.37
CA ARG A 20 -13.90 11.86 2.19
C ARG A 20 -13.30 11.60 0.81
N HIS A 21 -12.35 10.69 0.75
CA HIS A 21 -11.77 10.20 -0.48
C HIS A 21 -11.69 8.69 -0.44
N ILE A 22 -11.53 8.07 -1.60
CA ILE A 22 -11.14 6.67 -1.71
C ILE A 22 -9.65 6.59 -2.01
N LYS A 23 -9.01 5.51 -1.59
CA LYS A 23 -7.65 5.16 -1.96
C LYS A 23 -7.71 3.93 -2.84
N VAL A 24 -6.92 3.94 -3.91
CA VAL A 24 -6.78 2.79 -4.80
C VAL A 24 -5.34 2.31 -4.71
N HIS A 25 -5.16 1.08 -4.24
CA HIS A 25 -3.88 0.44 -4.06
C HIS A 25 -3.66 -0.55 -5.20
N PHE A 26 -2.50 -0.49 -5.86
CA PHE A 26 -2.15 -1.38 -6.96
C PHE A 26 -0.92 -2.21 -6.61
N ALA A 27 -0.96 -3.50 -6.97
CA ALA A 27 0.23 -4.34 -7.06
C ALA A 27 0.57 -4.51 -8.54
N VAL A 28 1.81 -4.20 -8.89
CA VAL A 28 2.28 -4.20 -10.28
C VAL A 28 3.53 -5.05 -10.39
N ASP A 29 3.58 -5.93 -11.39
CA ASP A 29 4.82 -6.60 -11.77
C ASP A 29 5.73 -5.55 -12.44
N VAL A 30 6.86 -5.23 -11.81
CA VAL A 30 7.76 -4.18 -12.31
C VAL A 30 8.39 -4.54 -13.67
N LYS A 31 8.55 -5.83 -13.98
CA LYS A 31 9.17 -6.30 -15.22
C LYS A 31 8.17 -6.26 -16.37
N THR A 32 6.97 -6.79 -16.18
CA THR A 32 5.96 -6.85 -17.24
C THR A 32 5.06 -5.63 -17.31
N ARG A 33 5.04 -4.82 -16.24
CA ARG A 33 4.15 -3.66 -16.03
C ARG A 33 2.67 -4.04 -15.94
N GLU A 34 2.38 -5.30 -15.67
CA GLU A 34 1.02 -5.80 -15.48
C GLU A 34 0.52 -5.48 -14.08
N VAL A 35 -0.73 -5.03 -13.98
CA VAL A 35 -1.43 -4.90 -12.69
C VAL A 35 -1.86 -6.29 -12.25
N LEU A 36 -1.34 -6.76 -11.12
CA LEU A 36 -1.63 -8.08 -10.55
C LEU A 36 -2.80 -8.04 -9.57
N ALA A 37 -3.00 -6.91 -8.89
CA ALA A 37 -4.12 -6.72 -7.97
C ALA A 37 -4.45 -5.24 -7.82
N MET A 38 -5.72 -4.97 -7.51
CA MET A 38 -6.23 -3.64 -7.16
C MET A 38 -7.11 -3.77 -5.93
N TYR A 39 -6.89 -2.90 -4.94
CA TYR A 39 -7.69 -2.87 -3.71
C TYR A 39 -8.13 -1.44 -3.43
N VAL A 40 -9.43 -1.25 -3.16
CA VAL A 40 -10.01 0.09 -2.93
C VAL A 40 -10.41 0.20 -1.46
N THR A 41 -9.97 1.27 -0.81
CA THR A 41 -10.31 1.58 0.59
C THR A 41 -10.87 2.99 0.71
N THR A 42 -11.49 3.28 1.85
CA THR A 42 -11.89 4.62 2.26
C THR A 42 -10.76 5.33 3.01
N ASP A 43 -10.90 6.64 3.23
CA ASP A 43 -9.88 7.51 3.81
C ASP A 43 -9.53 7.21 5.27
N ASP A 44 -10.36 6.45 5.97
CA ASP A 44 -10.18 6.01 7.35
C ASP A 44 -9.31 4.76 7.50
N ILE A 45 -9.02 4.04 6.41
CA ILE A 45 -8.16 2.86 6.43
C ILE A 45 -6.70 3.29 6.20
N HIS A 46 -5.79 2.85 7.08
CA HIS A 46 -4.36 3.11 6.89
C HIS A 46 -3.81 2.25 5.75
N ASP A 47 -2.87 2.78 4.96
CA ASP A 47 -2.40 2.11 3.74
C ASP A 47 -1.79 0.73 4.03
N SER A 48 -1.07 0.61 5.14
CA SER A 48 -0.54 -0.67 5.63
C SER A 48 -1.61 -1.74 5.94
N GLU A 49 -2.86 -1.36 6.17
CA GLU A 49 -3.97 -2.30 6.38
C GLU A 49 -4.49 -2.90 5.05
N ALA A 50 -4.22 -2.26 3.91
CA ALA A 50 -4.53 -2.80 2.60
C ALA A 50 -3.54 -3.89 2.15
N LEU A 51 -2.34 -3.93 2.75
CA LEU A 51 -1.23 -4.79 2.31
C LEU A 51 -1.56 -6.30 2.31
N PRO A 52 -2.20 -6.90 3.34
CA PRO A 52 -2.51 -8.32 3.33
C PRO A 52 -3.43 -8.71 2.15
N SER A 53 -4.48 -7.93 1.90
CA SER A 53 -5.44 -8.19 0.83
C SER A 53 -4.78 -8.12 -0.55
N ILE A 54 -4.01 -7.06 -0.80
CA ILE A 54 -3.39 -6.87 -2.11
C ILE A 54 -2.30 -7.91 -2.41
N MET A 55 -1.54 -8.33 -1.39
CA MET A 55 -0.56 -9.41 -1.54
C MET A 55 -1.21 -10.75 -1.79
N ALA A 56 -2.29 -11.07 -1.05
CA ALA A 56 -3.02 -12.31 -1.23
C ALA A 56 -3.56 -12.42 -2.68
N ASP A 57 -4.14 -11.35 -3.21
CA ASP A 57 -4.65 -11.34 -4.58
C ASP A 57 -3.52 -11.39 -5.61
N ALA A 58 -2.47 -10.58 -5.47
CA ALA A 58 -1.34 -10.60 -6.41
C ALA A 58 -0.64 -11.96 -6.46
N SER A 59 -0.56 -12.66 -5.32
CA SER A 59 0.09 -13.98 -5.22
C SER A 59 -0.61 -15.08 -6.00
N ARG A 60 -1.90 -14.89 -6.35
CA ARG A 60 -2.65 -15.82 -7.21
C ARG A 60 -2.19 -15.77 -8.66
N HIS A 61 -1.53 -14.67 -9.06
CA HIS A 61 -1.11 -14.42 -10.43
C HIS A 61 0.39 -14.57 -10.64
N ARG A 62 1.21 -14.21 -9.64
CA ARG A 62 2.67 -14.27 -9.70
C ARG A 62 3.28 -14.63 -8.34
N LEU A 63 4.44 -15.27 -8.37
CA LEU A 63 5.30 -15.36 -7.18
C LEU A 63 5.84 -13.98 -6.84
N ILE A 64 5.83 -13.65 -5.54
CA ILE A 64 6.27 -12.35 -5.02
C ILE A 64 7.55 -12.58 -4.19
N PRO A 65 8.74 -12.53 -4.81
CA PRO A 65 10.00 -12.71 -4.09
C PRO A 65 10.37 -11.48 -3.25
N GLU A 66 9.94 -10.30 -3.68
CA GLU A 66 10.21 -9.02 -3.05
C GLU A 66 9.08 -8.04 -3.34
N THR A 67 8.98 -6.99 -2.53
CA THR A 67 8.01 -5.91 -2.72
C THR A 67 8.71 -4.56 -2.58
N CYS A 68 8.33 -3.59 -3.41
CA CYS A 68 8.73 -2.20 -3.28
C CYS A 68 7.45 -1.39 -3.06
N MET A 69 7.41 -0.58 -2.00
CA MET A 69 6.21 0.13 -1.56
C MET A 69 6.53 1.55 -1.14
N ASP A 70 5.53 2.43 -1.19
CA ASP A 70 5.64 3.77 -0.63
C ASP A 70 5.83 3.76 0.89
N GLY A 71 6.41 4.83 1.45
CA GLY A 71 6.63 5.00 2.89
C GLY A 71 5.36 4.92 3.74
N ALA A 72 4.17 5.12 3.17
CA ALA A 72 2.90 4.90 3.88
C ALA A 72 2.67 3.44 4.31
N TYR A 73 3.38 2.49 3.70
CA TYR A 73 3.39 1.08 4.10
C TYR A 73 4.47 0.74 5.14
N ASP A 74 5.35 1.69 5.49
CA ASP A 74 6.45 1.48 6.44
C ASP A 74 5.93 1.32 7.87
N SER A 75 5.56 0.09 8.22
CA SER A 75 4.98 -0.24 9.52
C SER A 75 5.46 -1.59 10.03
N GLY A 76 5.60 -1.72 11.35
CA GLY A 76 5.98 -3.00 11.97
C GLY A 76 5.04 -4.16 11.64
N LYS A 77 3.75 -3.89 11.33
CA LYS A 77 2.81 -4.91 10.85
C LYS A 77 3.19 -5.39 9.45
N SER A 78 3.53 -4.47 8.56
CA SER A 78 3.99 -4.77 7.20
C SER A 78 5.25 -5.65 7.21
N TYR A 79 6.26 -5.28 8.00
CA TYR A 79 7.49 -6.09 8.10
C TYR A 79 7.23 -7.49 8.65
N ARG A 80 6.35 -7.64 9.66
CA ARG A 80 6.00 -8.97 10.18
C ARG A 80 5.29 -9.82 9.14
N LEU A 81 4.36 -9.23 8.38
CA LEU A 81 3.68 -9.90 7.29
C LEU A 81 4.69 -10.39 6.23
N LEU A 82 5.54 -9.49 5.71
CA LEU A 82 6.54 -9.83 4.69
C LEU A 82 7.54 -10.89 5.19
N LYS A 83 7.96 -10.80 6.45
CA LYS A 83 8.84 -11.82 7.06
C LYS A 83 8.16 -13.19 7.15
N SER A 84 6.87 -13.24 7.50
CA SER A 84 6.10 -14.49 7.52
C SER A 84 5.87 -15.04 6.11
N TRP A 85 5.67 -14.16 5.14
CA TRP A 85 5.48 -14.49 3.74
C TRP A 85 6.73 -15.16 3.17
N ASN A 86 7.90 -14.55 3.33
CA ASN A 86 9.16 -15.11 2.80
C ASN A 86 9.51 -16.49 3.39
N LYS A 87 9.09 -16.78 4.63
CA LYS A 87 9.26 -18.11 5.24
C LYS A 87 8.35 -19.19 4.65
N ALA A 88 7.27 -18.82 3.96
CA ALA A 88 6.35 -19.78 3.35
C ALA A 88 6.80 -20.19 1.94
N TYR A 89 7.68 -19.41 1.32
CA TYR A 89 8.18 -19.62 -0.05
C TYR A 89 9.68 -20.02 -0.10
N HIS A 90 10.31 -20.19 1.07
CA HIS A 90 11.66 -20.75 1.28
C HIS A 90 11.59 -21.85 2.32
#